data_AF-U2UYB7-F1
#
_entry.id   AF-U2UYB7-F1
#
_cell.length_a   1.000
_cell.length_b   1.000
_cell.length_c   1.000
_cell.angle_alpha   90.00
_cell.angle_beta   90.00
_cell.angle_gamma   90.00
#
_symmetry.space_group_name_H-M   'P 1'
#
loop_
_entity.id
_entity.type
_entity.pdbx_description
1 polymer ?
#
loop_
_entity_poly.entity_id
_entity_poly.type
_entity_poly.pdbx_seq_one_letter_code
_entity_poly.pdbx_strand_id
1 'polypeptide(L)'
;MGRAARSTIDGELAANARRLFISGDVVRGFLDGATAAEVRAANRLLSAELESRNVHRRERLMRRARFPQVKSFEGYDYSQVAFPDGYGPADLESLAFLDTAEGFVFHDRTGRGKTHLATAMGVRAISMGRLVRFHSTAR
;
A
#
# COMPACT_ATOMS: atom_id res chain seq x y z
N MET A 1 1.38 30.66 21.33
CA MET A 1 1.43 29.84 20.09
C MET A 1 2.61 28.86 20.00
N GLY A 2 3.78 29.11 20.61
CA GLY A 2 4.99 28.30 20.38
C GLY A 2 5.04 26.89 21.00
N ARG A 3 4.44 26.66 22.17
CA ARG A 3 4.56 25.38 22.90
C ARG A 3 3.74 24.23 22.29
N ALA A 4 2.51 24.53 21.84
CA ALA A 4 1.64 23.55 21.19
C ALA A 4 2.17 23.12 19.81
N ALA A 5 2.72 24.06 19.03
CA ALA A 5 3.34 23.74 17.75
C ALA A 5 4.57 22.84 17.92
N ARG A 6 5.37 23.07 18.97
CA ARG A 6 6.53 22.22 19.28
C ARG A 6 6.11 20.80 19.65
N SER A 7 5.13 20.64 20.54
CA SER A 7 4.67 19.30 20.94
C SER A 7 4.13 18.47 19.78
N THR A 8 3.49 19.10 18.80
CA THR A 8 3.01 18.41 17.58
C THR A 8 4.17 17.86 16.76
N ILE A 9 5.18 18.69 16.47
CA ILE A 9 6.33 18.29 15.65
C ILE A 9 7.15 17.20 16.35
N ASP A 10 7.29 17.27 17.68
CA ASP A 10 7.98 16.25 18.47
C ASP A 10 7.24 14.90 18.41
N GLY A 11 5.90 14.94 18.47
CA GLY A 11 5.06 13.76 18.31
C GLY A 11 5.17 13.12 16.93
N GLU A 12 5.18 13.94 15.87
CA GLU A 12 5.38 13.46 14.49
C GLU A 12 6.76 12.83 14.29
N LEU A 13 7.81 13.48 14.78
CA LEU A 13 9.18 12.94 14.73
C LEU A 13 9.22 11.57 15.43
N ALA A 14 8.67 11.48 16.64
CA ALA A 14 8.67 10.24 17.41
C ALA A 14 7.90 9.11 16.72
N ALA A 15 6.76 9.42 16.08
CA ALA A 15 5.99 8.46 15.30
C ALA A 15 6.78 7.95 14.09
N ASN A 16 7.41 8.84 13.32
CA ASN A 16 8.21 8.48 12.15
C ASN A 16 9.48 7.70 12.53
N ALA A 17 10.16 8.10 13.60
CA ALA A 17 11.34 7.41 14.12
C ALA A 17 11.02 5.97 14.52
N ARG A 18 9.87 5.75 15.19
CA ARG A 18 9.40 4.41 15.56
C ARG A 18 9.15 3.52 14.34
N ARG A 19 8.57 4.07 13.26
CA ARG A 19 8.35 3.35 11.98
C ARG A 19 9.66 2.95 11.30
N LEU A 20 10.76 3.63 11.63
CA LEU A 20 12.12 3.31 11.19
C LEU A 20 12.91 2.49 12.22
N PHE A 21 12.25 1.97 13.25
CA PHE A 21 12.83 1.16 14.33
C PHE A 21 13.88 1.90 15.18
N ILE A 22 13.81 3.23 15.23
CA ILE A 22 14.62 4.04 16.16
C ILE A 22 14.00 3.95 17.56
N SER A 23 14.82 3.70 18.58
CA SER A 23 14.34 3.54 19.96
C SER A 23 13.81 4.84 20.55
N GLY A 24 12.84 4.72 21.46
CA GLY A 24 12.23 5.88 22.13
C GLY A 24 13.23 6.69 22.96
N ASP A 25 14.23 6.05 23.55
CA ASP A 25 15.25 6.72 24.36
C ASP A 25 16.18 7.59 23.52
N VAL A 26 16.56 7.12 22.32
CA VAL A 26 17.36 7.91 21.37
C VAL A 26 16.57 9.13 20.89
N VAL A 27 15.28 8.96 20.58
CA VAL A 27 14.41 10.07 20.17
C VAL A 27 14.25 11.07 21.30
N ARG A 28 14.01 10.61 22.53
CA ARG A 28 13.87 11.50 23.71
C ARG A 28 15.15 12.30 23.94
N GLY A 29 16.31 11.63 23.97
CA GLY A 29 17.60 12.30 24.14
C GLY A 29 17.89 13.33 23.06
N PHE A 30 17.48 13.09 21.81
CA PHE A 30 17.55 14.09 20.74
C PHE A 30 16.61 15.28 21.01
N LEU A 31 15.35 15.02 21.40
CA LEU A 31 14.35 16.06 21.62
C LEU A 31 14.67 16.98 22.82
N ASP A 32 15.34 16.45 23.84
CA ASP A 32 15.67 17.20 25.07
C ASP A 32 16.60 18.41 24.80
N GLY A 33 17.46 18.33 23.79
CA GLY A 33 18.40 19.39 23.41
C GLY A 33 18.10 20.08 22.08
N ALA A 34 17.23 19.51 21.23
CA ALA A 34 17.02 20.01 19.87
C ALA A 34 16.12 21.25 19.80
N THR A 35 16.48 22.19 18.95
CA THR A 35 15.65 23.33 18.55
C THR A 35 14.47 22.91 17.67
N ALA A 36 13.48 23.81 17.51
CA ALA A 36 12.35 23.62 16.59
C ALA A 36 12.77 23.48 15.12
N ALA A 37 13.91 24.05 14.73
CA ALA A 37 14.44 23.91 13.38
C ALA A 37 15.04 22.51 13.15
N GLU A 38 15.81 22.00 14.11
CA GLU A 38 16.44 20.69 14.05
C GLU A 38 15.42 19.55 14.03
N VAL A 39 14.39 19.62 14.88
CA VAL A 39 13.32 18.60 14.87
C VAL A 39 12.57 18.61 13.55
N ARG A 40 12.29 19.78 12.95
CA ARG A 40 11.68 19.85 11.61
C ARG A 40 12.61 19.29 10.52
N ALA A 41 13.90 19.56 10.59
CA ALA A 41 14.87 19.00 9.65
C ALA A 41 14.94 17.48 9.76
N ALA A 42 15.04 16.95 10.98
CA ALA A 42 15.03 15.51 11.25
C ALA A 42 13.71 14.86 10.81
N ASN A 43 12.56 15.44 11.12
CA ASN A 43 11.25 14.88 10.74
C ASN A 43 11.08 14.82 9.22
N ARG A 44 11.57 15.83 8.48
CA ARG A 44 11.60 15.80 7.01
C ARG A 44 12.48 14.67 6.48
N LEU A 45 13.65 14.47 7.07
CA LEU A 45 14.55 13.36 6.69
C LEU A 45 13.88 12.00 6.93
N LEU A 46 13.30 11.77 8.11
CA LEU A 46 12.64 10.50 8.44
C LEU A 46 11.42 10.25 7.55
N SER A 47 10.64 11.29 7.25
CA SER A 47 9.50 11.21 6.34
C SER A 47 9.93 10.84 4.92
N ALA A 48 10.99 11.46 4.41
CA ALA A 48 11.54 11.16 3.09
C ALA A 48 12.06 9.72 3.00
N GLU A 49 12.74 9.23 4.04
CA GLU A 49 13.19 7.84 4.11
C GLU A 49 12.01 6.85 4.12
N LEU A 50 10.96 7.13 4.89
CA LEU A 50 9.75 6.29 4.90
C LEU A 50 9.09 6.22 3.52
N GLU A 51 9.00 7.36 2.82
CA GLU A 51 8.46 7.38 1.46
C GLU A 51 9.34 6.61 0.48
N SER A 52 10.66 6.82 0.52
CA SER A 52 11.64 6.06 -0.26
C SER A 52 11.49 4.55 -0.06
N ARG A 53 11.37 4.09 1.20
CA ARG A 53 11.12 2.68 1.51
C ARG A 53 9.80 2.18 0.95
N ASN A 54 8.73 2.98 1.02
CA ASN A 54 7.43 2.62 0.46
C ASN A 54 7.46 2.49 -1.07
N VAL A 55 8.13 3.41 -1.77
CA VAL A 55 8.36 3.34 -3.22
C VAL A 55 9.13 2.06 -3.57
N HIS A 56 10.31 1.86 -2.99
CA HIS A 56 11.13 0.68 -3.29
C HIS A 56 10.44 -0.65 -2.91
N ARG A 57 9.65 -0.66 -1.82
CA ARG A 57 8.84 -1.82 -1.44
C ARG A 57 7.81 -2.13 -2.53
N ARG A 58 7.05 -1.14 -3.00
CA ARG A 58 6.04 -1.31 -4.06
C ARG A 58 6.69 -1.81 -5.36
N GLU A 59 7.79 -1.19 -5.79
CA GLU A 59 8.52 -1.63 -6.99
C GLU A 59 9.01 -3.07 -6.89
N ARG A 60 9.54 -3.46 -5.72
CA ARG A 60 9.98 -4.84 -5.46
C ARG A 60 8.80 -5.81 -5.51
N LEU A 61 7.66 -5.45 -4.93
CA LEU A 61 6.45 -6.28 -4.96
C LEU A 61 5.90 -6.41 -6.39
N MET A 62 5.82 -5.32 -7.15
CA MET A 62 5.44 -5.33 -8.57
C MET A 62 6.33 -6.25 -9.40
N ARG A 63 7.65 -6.16 -9.22
CA ARG A 63 8.60 -7.06 -9.91
C ARG A 63 8.39 -8.53 -9.52
N ARG A 64 8.15 -8.83 -8.24
CA ARG A 64 7.92 -10.20 -7.75
C ARG A 64 6.62 -10.81 -8.27
N ALA A 65 5.62 -9.98 -8.52
CA ALA A 65 4.30 -10.42 -8.95
C ALA A 65 4.28 -11.05 -10.34
N ARG A 66 5.21 -10.68 -11.24
CA ARG A 66 5.34 -11.28 -12.59
C ARG A 66 4.03 -11.23 -13.40
N PHE A 67 3.30 -10.12 -13.33
CA PHE A 67 2.13 -9.94 -14.20
C PHE A 67 2.55 -9.95 -15.68
N PRO A 68 1.76 -10.56 -16.57
CA PRO A 68 2.03 -10.55 -18.01
C PRO A 68 1.89 -9.14 -18.60
N GLN A 69 0.96 -8.35 -18.07
CA GLN A 69 0.76 -6.93 -18.39
C GLN A 69 0.26 -6.25 -17.12
N VAL A 70 0.69 -5.03 -16.82
CA VAL A 70 0.15 -4.25 -15.69
C VAL A 70 -1.15 -3.58 -16.11
N LYS A 71 -2.22 -3.82 -15.35
CA LYS A 71 -3.54 -3.20 -15.51
C LYS A 71 -4.13 -2.85 -14.14
N SER A 72 -4.87 -1.75 -14.06
CA SER A 72 -5.63 -1.33 -12.87
C SER A 72 -7.13 -1.56 -13.09
N PHE A 73 -7.94 -1.31 -12.05
CA PHE A 73 -9.40 -1.28 -12.20
C PHE A 73 -9.90 -0.08 -13.01
N GLU A 74 -9.06 0.96 -13.14
CA GLU A 74 -9.40 2.15 -13.90
C GLU A 74 -9.70 1.82 -15.36
N GLY A 75 -10.89 2.21 -15.82
CA GLY A 75 -11.36 1.93 -17.16
C GLY A 75 -11.76 0.47 -17.42
N TYR A 76 -11.89 -0.36 -16.39
CA TYR A 76 -12.47 -1.70 -16.55
C TYR A 76 -13.99 -1.63 -16.71
N ASP A 77 -14.52 -2.23 -17.78
CA ASP A 77 -15.95 -2.32 -18.02
C ASP A 77 -16.54 -3.54 -17.29
N TYR A 78 -17.31 -3.26 -16.23
CA TYR A 78 -18.01 -4.28 -15.45
C TYR A 78 -19.34 -4.74 -16.08
N SER A 79 -19.77 -4.19 -17.22
CA SER A 79 -21.04 -4.56 -17.87
C SER A 79 -21.15 -6.05 -18.21
N GLN A 80 -20.01 -6.71 -18.39
CA GLN A 80 -19.91 -8.13 -18.72
C GLN A 80 -19.60 -9.02 -17.51
N VAL A 81 -19.61 -8.47 -16.28
CA VAL A 81 -19.33 -9.20 -15.05
C VAL A 81 -20.62 -9.39 -14.26
N ALA A 82 -20.98 -10.65 -14.03
CA ALA A 82 -22.03 -11.02 -13.09
C ALA A 82 -21.41 -11.21 -11.69
N PHE A 83 -21.94 -10.50 -10.70
CA PHE A 83 -21.54 -10.62 -9.30
C PHE A 83 -22.58 -11.42 -8.51
N PRO A 84 -22.19 -12.10 -7.41
CA PRO A 84 -23.12 -12.67 -6.43
C PRO A 84 -24.03 -11.61 -5.82
N ASP A 85 -25.18 -12.04 -5.29
CA ASP A 85 -26.11 -11.15 -4.59
C ASP A 85 -25.41 -10.43 -3.42
N GLY A 86 -25.60 -9.11 -3.36
CA GLY A 86 -24.98 -8.27 -2.32
C GLY A 86 -23.48 -8.02 -2.52
N TYR A 87 -22.91 -8.40 -3.65
CA TYR A 87 -21.51 -8.13 -4.01
C TYR A 87 -21.44 -7.30 -5.29
N GLY A 88 -20.52 -6.33 -5.34
CA GLY A 88 -20.35 -5.48 -6.52
C GLY A 88 -18.91 -5.05 -6.78
N PRO A 89 -18.72 -4.16 -7.77
CA PRO A 89 -17.41 -3.63 -8.12
C PRO A 89 -16.67 -2.99 -6.93
N ALA A 90 -17.37 -2.22 -6.10
CA ALA A 90 -16.77 -1.59 -4.92
C ALA A 90 -16.23 -2.62 -3.91
N ASP A 91 -16.96 -3.72 -3.70
CA ASP A 91 -16.52 -4.81 -2.83
C ASP A 91 -15.29 -5.51 -3.40
N LEU A 92 -15.28 -5.76 -4.71
CA LEU A 92 -14.13 -6.34 -5.39
C LEU A 92 -12.89 -5.43 -5.28
N GLU A 93 -13.05 -4.12 -5.51
CA GLU A 93 -11.97 -3.13 -5.49
C GLU A 93 -11.43 -2.86 -4.08
N SER A 94 -12.25 -3.10 -3.05
CA SER A 94 -11.83 -3.03 -1.65
C SER A 94 -10.81 -4.12 -1.28
N LEU A 95 -10.86 -5.26 -1.97
CA LEU A 95 -10.13 -6.48 -1.65
C LEU A 95 -10.36 -7.02 -0.22
N ALA A 96 -11.48 -6.66 0.43
CA ALA A 96 -11.76 -7.08 1.81
C ALA A 96 -11.81 -8.61 1.98
N PHE A 97 -12.19 -9.35 0.93
CA PHE A 97 -12.19 -10.82 0.90
C PHE A 97 -10.79 -11.44 1.17
N LEU A 98 -9.70 -10.68 0.97
CA LEU A 98 -8.35 -11.15 1.31
C LEU A 98 -8.13 -11.28 2.82
N ASP A 99 -8.86 -10.51 3.62
CA ASP A 99 -8.74 -10.54 5.08
C ASP A 99 -9.48 -11.73 5.71
N THR A 100 -10.44 -12.31 4.98
CA THR A 100 -11.17 -13.55 5.33
C THR A 100 -10.58 -14.81 4.67
N ALA A 101 -9.46 -14.68 3.94
CA ALA A 101 -8.85 -15.75 3.16
C ALA A 101 -9.78 -16.39 2.11
N GLU A 102 -10.73 -15.62 1.60
CA GLU A 102 -11.62 -16.01 0.51
C GLU A 102 -10.95 -15.74 -0.86
N GLY A 103 -11.60 -16.17 -1.95
CA GLY A 103 -11.08 -15.96 -3.29
C GLY A 103 -12.15 -16.07 -4.36
N PHE A 104 -11.81 -15.61 -5.57
CA PHE A 104 -12.70 -15.61 -6.73
C PHE A 104 -12.30 -16.65 -7.77
N VAL A 105 -13.31 -17.25 -8.39
CA VAL A 105 -13.15 -18.10 -9.57
C VAL A 105 -13.91 -17.47 -10.74
N PHE A 106 -13.16 -16.91 -11.69
CA PHE A 106 -13.72 -16.30 -12.90
C PHE A 106 -13.99 -17.35 -13.98
N HIS A 107 -15.26 -17.68 -14.22
CA HIS A 107 -15.71 -18.63 -15.24
C HIS A 107 -16.37 -17.89 -16.42
N ASP A 108 -16.09 -18.34 -17.65
CA ASP A 108 -16.52 -17.77 -18.95
C ASP A 108 -15.57 -18.12 -20.11
N ARG A 109 -16.01 -17.83 -21.35
CA ARG A 109 -15.16 -17.89 -22.56
C ARG A 109 -13.91 -17.01 -22.43
N THR A 110 -12.86 -17.37 -23.17
CA THR A 110 -11.61 -16.58 -23.24
C THR A 110 -11.86 -15.18 -23.80
N GLY A 111 -11.01 -14.22 -23.41
CA GLY A 111 -11.06 -12.84 -23.94
C GLY A 111 -11.96 -11.85 -23.18
N ARG A 112 -12.71 -12.26 -22.15
CA ARG A 112 -13.61 -11.37 -21.38
C ARG A 112 -12.98 -10.65 -20.19
N GLY A 113 -11.68 -10.31 -20.27
CA GLY A 113 -11.05 -9.48 -19.24
C GLY A 113 -10.75 -10.15 -17.89
N LYS A 114 -10.85 -11.48 -17.75
CA LYS A 114 -10.49 -12.18 -16.49
C LYS A 114 -9.05 -11.93 -16.05
N THR A 115 -8.11 -11.99 -17.00
CA THR A 115 -6.70 -11.69 -16.75
C THR A 115 -6.50 -10.22 -16.37
N HIS A 116 -7.36 -9.32 -16.87
CA HIS A 116 -7.37 -7.92 -16.47
C HIS A 116 -7.79 -7.82 -15.01
N LEU A 117 -8.95 -8.37 -14.62
CA LEU A 117 -9.43 -8.35 -13.23
C LEU A 117 -8.41 -8.94 -12.26
N ALA A 118 -7.89 -10.14 -12.54
CA ALA A 118 -6.90 -10.79 -11.70
C ALA A 118 -5.62 -9.94 -11.54
N THR A 119 -5.18 -9.30 -12.63
CA THR A 119 -4.05 -8.35 -12.60
C THR A 119 -4.40 -7.11 -11.78
N ALA A 120 -5.57 -6.49 -12.01
CA ALA A 120 -6.01 -5.27 -11.35
C ALA A 120 -6.14 -5.47 -9.83
N MET A 121 -6.72 -6.59 -9.41
CA MET A 121 -6.75 -7.02 -8.02
C MET A 121 -5.34 -7.17 -7.45
N GLY A 122 -4.43 -7.81 -8.18
CA GLY A 122 -3.05 -7.97 -7.77
C GLY A 122 -2.30 -6.65 -7.63
N VAL A 123 -2.48 -5.72 -8.56
CA VAL A 123 -1.89 -4.37 -8.52
C VAL A 123 -2.42 -3.59 -7.32
N ARG A 124 -3.74 -3.65 -7.07
CA ARG A 124 -4.37 -3.04 -5.90
C ARG A 124 -3.87 -3.67 -4.58
N ALA A 125 -3.72 -4.98 -4.52
CA ALA A 125 -3.17 -5.66 -3.35
C ALA A 125 -1.73 -5.21 -3.04
N ILE A 126 -0.91 -5.00 -4.08
CA ILE A 126 0.45 -4.48 -3.93
C ILE A 126 0.48 -3.04 -3.43
N SER A 127 -0.45 -2.19 -3.88
CA SER A 127 -0.54 -0.81 -3.37
C SER A 127 -0.93 -0.76 -1.89
N MET A 128 -1.67 -1.77 -1.41
CA MET A 128 -1.95 -2.02 0.01
C MET A 128 -0.79 -2.72 0.75
N GLY A 129 0.35 -2.95 0.09
CA GLY A 129 1.54 -3.54 0.68
C GLY A 129 1.54 -5.07 0.81
N ARG A 130 0.57 -5.76 0.16
CA ARG A 130 0.43 -7.22 0.18
C ARG A 130 1.36 -7.90 -0.84
N LEU A 131 1.78 -9.12 -0.53
CA LEU A 131 2.59 -9.96 -1.40
C LEU A 131 1.69 -10.64 -2.44
N VAL A 132 2.05 -10.53 -3.71
CA VAL A 132 1.28 -11.09 -4.83
C VAL A 132 2.21 -11.85 -5.76
N ARG A 133 1.69 -12.92 -6.36
CA ARG A 133 2.31 -13.66 -7.45
C ARG A 133 1.26 -14.06 -8.48
N PHE A 134 1.53 -13.77 -9.74
CA PHE A 134 0.74 -14.23 -10.87
C PHE A 134 1.32 -15.55 -11.39
N HIS A 135 0.44 -16.51 -11.64
CA HIS A 135 0.77 -17.80 -12.24
C HIS A 135 -0.09 -17.99 -13.48
N SER A 136 0.53 -18.30 -14.62
CA SER A 136 -0.18 -18.72 -15.83
C SER A 136 -0.24 -20.24 -15.87
N THR A 137 -1.43 -20.79 -16.11
CA THR A 137 -1.63 -22.23 -16.35
C THR A 137 -1.51 -22.57 -17.85
N ALA A 138 -1.54 -21.56 -18.74
CA ALA A 138 -1.24 -21.77 -20.14
C ALA A 138 0.28 -22.01 -20.30
N ARG A 139 0.63 -23.21 -20.74
CA ARG A 139 1.96 -23.58 -21.24
C ARG A 139 1.99 -23.42 -22.75
#